data_AF-A0A376W6K1-F1
#
_entry.id   AF-A0A376W6K1-F1
#
_cell.length_a   1.000
_cell.length_b   1.000
_cell.length_c   1.000
_cell.angle_alpha   90.00
_cell.angle_beta   90.00
_cell.angle_gamma   90.00
#
_symmetry.space_group_name_H-M   'P 1'
#
loop_
_entity.id
_entity.type
_entity.pdbx_description
1 polymer ?
#
loop_
_entity_poly.entity_id
_entity_poly.type
_entity_poly.pdbx_seq_one_letter_code
_entity_poly.pdbx_strand_id
1 'polypeptide(L)'
;MRAEYLLSLHGFDLASEQHTVRDTAFLMEQLELREELDEIEQAKDEARLESFIKRVKKMFDTRHQLMVEQLDNETWDAAADTVRSCVFLDKLRSSAEQLEEKLLDF
;
A
#
# COMPACT_ATOMS: atom_id res chain seq x y z
N MET A 1 11.76 -2.60 6.14
CA MET A 1 11.46 -2.67 7.59
C MET A 1 12.45 -1.84 8.44
N ARG A 2 12.56 -0.52 8.19
CA ARG A 2 13.36 0.40 9.05
C ARG A 2 12.47 1.38 9.80
N ALA A 3 11.42 1.89 9.14
CA ALA A 3 10.39 2.72 9.77
C ALA A 3 9.60 1.97 10.86
N GLU A 4 9.23 0.71 10.62
CA GLU A 4 8.53 -0.12 11.61
C GLU A 4 9.32 -0.31 12.90
N TYR A 5 10.61 -0.58 12.77
CA TYR A 5 11.51 -0.72 13.92
C TYR A 5 11.61 0.60 14.70
N LEU A 6 11.78 1.72 14.01
CA LEU A 6 11.81 3.04 14.65
C LEU A 6 10.52 3.33 15.42
N LEU A 7 9.36 3.07 14.82
CA LEU A 7 8.06 3.27 15.47
C LEU A 7 7.84 2.35 16.67
N SER A 8 8.34 1.10 16.62
CA SER A 8 8.28 0.19 17.76
C SER A 8 9.07 0.70 18.97
N LEU A 9 10.18 1.42 18.76
CA LEU A 9 10.94 2.06 19.84
C LEU A 9 10.15 3.20 20.51
N HIS A 10 9.21 3.79 19.78
CA HIS A 10 8.29 4.83 20.28
C HIS A 10 6.96 4.27 20.79
N GLY A 11 6.83 2.94 20.93
CA GLY A 11 5.65 2.29 21.49
C GLY A 11 4.51 2.03 20.49
N PHE A 12 4.75 2.25 19.19
CA PHE A 12 3.79 1.95 18.13
C PHE A 12 4.02 0.52 17.63
N ASP A 13 3.15 -0.40 18.03
CA ASP A 13 3.12 -1.74 17.45
C ASP A 13 2.25 -1.76 16.19
N LEU A 14 2.91 -1.76 15.04
CA LEU A 14 2.28 -1.79 13.72
C LEU A 14 1.69 -3.16 13.37
N ALA A 15 2.09 -4.22 14.08
CA ALA A 15 1.54 -5.57 13.91
C ALA A 15 0.20 -5.75 14.65
N SER A 16 -0.19 -4.81 15.52
CA SER A 16 -1.46 -4.87 16.25
C SER A 16 -2.64 -4.48 15.35
N GLU A 17 -3.53 -5.44 15.10
CA GLU A 17 -4.75 -5.29 14.29
C GLU A 17 -5.72 -4.19 14.77
N GLN A 18 -5.64 -3.77 16.04
CA GLN A 18 -6.58 -2.81 16.63
C GLN A 18 -6.57 -1.43 15.97
N HIS A 19 -5.45 -1.00 15.40
CA HIS A 19 -5.35 0.32 14.75
C HIS A 19 -5.89 0.33 13.33
N THR A 20 -5.72 -0.77 12.57
CA THR A 20 -6.16 -0.88 11.17
C THR A 20 -7.68 -0.76 11.02
N VAL A 21 -8.45 -1.16 12.03
CA VAL A 21 -9.92 -1.11 12.02
C VAL A 21 -10.47 0.32 12.13
N ARG A 22 -9.67 1.30 12.58
CA ARG A 22 -10.13 2.68 12.82
C ARG A 22 -10.10 3.57 11.59
N ASP A 23 -9.36 3.21 10.55
CA ASP A 23 -9.25 3.99 9.32
C ASP A 23 -10.16 3.42 8.23
N THR A 24 -11.45 3.76 8.31
CA THR A 24 -12.48 3.30 7.37
C THR A 24 -12.24 3.82 5.95
N ALA A 25 -11.68 5.02 5.80
CA ALA A 25 -11.36 5.59 4.50
C ALA A 25 -10.26 4.77 3.80
N PHE A 26 -9.22 4.40 4.54
CA PHE A 26 -8.17 3.53 4.03
C PHE A 26 -8.71 2.15 3.65
N LEU A 27 -9.51 1.51 4.52
CA LEU A 27 -10.08 0.19 4.20
C LEU A 27 -10.95 0.20 2.94
N MET A 28 -11.72 1.27 2.72
CA MET A 28 -12.51 1.43 1.50
C MET A 28 -11.62 1.59 0.26
N GLU A 29 -10.60 2.45 0.33
CA GLU A 29 -9.64 2.61 -0.77
C GLU A 29 -8.92 1.28 -1.08
N GLN A 30 -8.54 0.51 -0.07
CA GLN A 30 -7.95 -0.81 -0.25
C GLN A 30 -8.88 -1.77 -0.99
N LEU A 31 -10.16 -1.76 -0.64
CA LEU A 31 -11.17 -2.62 -1.24
C LEU A 31 -11.40 -2.23 -2.70
N GLU A 32 -11.59 -0.95 -3.00
CA GLU A 32 -11.76 -0.43 -4.35
C GLU A 32 -10.58 -0.78 -5.26
N LEU A 33 -9.34 -0.64 -4.77
CA LEU A 33 -8.14 -0.98 -5.52
C LEU A 33 -8.03 -2.49 -5.81
N ARG A 34 -8.49 -3.34 -4.90
CA ARG A 34 -8.50 -4.79 -5.11
C ARG A 34 -9.58 -5.19 -6.11
N GLU A 35 -10.77 -4.63 -5.99
CA GLU A 35 -11.85 -4.86 -6.95
C GLU A 35 -11.43 -4.45 -8.36
N GLU A 36 -10.75 -3.30 -8.51
CA GLU A 36 -10.23 -2.88 -9.81
C GLU A 36 -9.19 -3.85 -10.37
N LEU A 37 -8.29 -4.39 -9.53
CA LEU A 37 -7.31 -5.38 -9.97
C LEU A 37 -7.99 -6.70 -10.41
N ASP A 38 -9.01 -7.14 -9.68
CA ASP A 38 -9.79 -8.33 -10.01
C ASP A 38 -10.54 -8.15 -11.35
N GLU A 39 -11.09 -6.96 -11.61
CA GLU A 39 -11.70 -6.63 -12.91
C GLU A 39 -10.69 -6.68 -14.05
N ILE A 40 -9.48 -6.17 -13.83
CA ILE A 40 -8.39 -6.19 -14.81
C ILE A 40 -7.99 -7.64 -15.11
N GLU A 41 -7.86 -8.50 -14.09
CA GLU A 41 -7.58 -9.93 -14.27
C GLU A 41 -8.67 -10.62 -15.10
N GLN A 42 -9.95 -10.39 -14.77
CA GLN A 42 -11.08 -10.99 -15.49
C GLN A 42 -11.13 -10.55 -16.97
N ALA A 43 -10.85 -9.28 -17.23
CA ALA A 43 -10.82 -8.72 -18.58
C ALA A 43 -9.56 -9.12 -19.36
N LYS A 44 -8.50 -9.57 -18.68
CA LYS A 44 -7.15 -9.79 -19.23
C LYS A 44 -6.63 -8.53 -19.95
N ASP A 45 -6.88 -7.37 -19.36
CA ASP A 45 -6.56 -6.07 -19.97
C ASP A 45 -5.16 -5.59 -19.54
N GLU A 46 -4.14 -5.97 -20.32
CA GLU A 46 -2.74 -5.62 -20.07
C GLU A 46 -2.50 -4.10 -20.00
N ALA A 47 -3.18 -3.32 -20.85
CA ALA A 47 -3.00 -1.87 -20.88
C ALA A 47 -3.55 -1.20 -19.61
N ARG A 48 -4.70 -1.69 -19.11
CA ARG A 48 -5.22 -1.27 -17.79
C ARG A 48 -4.29 -1.73 -16.66
N LEU A 49 -3.73 -2.93 -16.75
CA LEU A 49 -2.78 -3.43 -15.73
C LEU A 49 -1.52 -2.59 -15.63
N GLU A 50 -0.89 -2.25 -16.76
CA GLU A 50 0.31 -1.40 -16.78
C GLU A 50 0.01 -0.02 -16.17
N SER A 51 -1.16 0.55 -16.51
CA SER A 51 -1.63 1.83 -15.96
C SER A 51 -1.88 1.73 -14.45
N PHE A 52 -2.46 0.61 -14.00
CA PHE A 52 -2.71 0.32 -12.59
C PHE A 52 -1.40 0.23 -11.79
N ILE A 53 -0.43 -0.55 -12.27
CA ILE A 53 0.90 -0.69 -11.63
C ILE A 53 1.59 0.67 -11.50
N LYS A 54 1.60 1.48 -12.58
CA LYS A 54 2.18 2.84 -12.54
C LYS A 54 1.49 3.72 -11.50
N ARG A 55 0.17 3.65 -11.37
CA ARG A 55 -0.59 4.42 -10.38
C ARG A 55 -0.31 3.96 -8.96
N VAL A 56 -0.32 2.66 -8.68
CA VAL A 56 0.00 2.10 -7.35
C VAL A 56 1.42 2.47 -6.94
N LYS A 57 2.39 2.39 -7.86
CA LYS A 57 3.77 2.83 -7.62
C LYS A 57 3.84 4.32 -7.24
N LYS A 58 3.15 5.18 -7.99
CA LYS A 58 3.09 6.62 -7.67
C LYS A 58 2.44 6.89 -6.30
N MET A 59 1.39 6.17 -5.95
CA MET A 59 0.75 6.27 -4.63
C MET A 59 1.72 5.86 -3.54
N PHE A 60 2.46 4.76 -3.73
CA PHE A 60 3.49 4.28 -2.81
C PHE A 60 4.58 5.33 -2.61
N ASP A 61 5.16 5.87 -3.70
CA ASP A 61 6.22 6.87 -3.63
C ASP A 61 5.78 8.13 -2.88
N THR A 62 4.52 8.57 -3.12
CA THR A 62 3.93 9.73 -2.44
C THR A 62 3.76 9.49 -0.94
N ARG A 63 3.22 8.33 -0.55
CA ARG A 63 3.07 7.98 0.88
C ARG A 63 4.42 7.74 1.55
N HIS A 64 5.39 7.19 0.82
CA HIS A 64 6.74 7.01 1.34
C HIS A 64 7.40 8.36 1.64
N GLN A 65 7.27 9.35 0.76
CA GLN A 65 7.76 10.71 1.02
C GLN A 65 7.07 11.32 2.25
N LEU A 66 5.74 11.21 2.34
CA LEU A 66 4.99 11.68 3.50
C LEU A 66 5.43 11.00 4.80
N MET A 67 5.67 9.69 4.76
CA MET A 67 6.18 8.93 5.92
C MET A 67 7.54 9.47 6.38
N VAL A 68 8.44 9.76 5.46
CA VAL A 68 9.77 10.33 5.80
C VAL A 68 9.59 11.69 6.48
N GLU A 69 8.77 12.57 5.92
CA GLU A 69 8.48 13.87 6.54
C GLU A 69 7.84 13.74 7.92
N GLN A 70 6.93 12.78 8.12
CA GLN A 70 6.29 12.55 9.41
C GLN A 70 7.24 11.97 10.45
N LEU A 71 8.18 11.12 10.05
CA LEU A 71 9.23 10.61 10.92
C LEU A 71 10.22 11.72 11.31
N ASP A 72 10.60 12.58 10.36
CA ASP A 72 11.49 13.72 10.59
C ASP A 72 10.86 14.77 11.52
N ASN A 73 9.53 14.94 11.45
CA ASN A 73 8.77 15.83 12.33
C ASN A 73 8.34 15.18 13.66
N GLU A 74 8.78 13.94 13.94
CA GLU A 74 8.41 13.18 15.14
C GLU A 74 6.90 12.98 15.33
N THR A 75 6.12 13.04 14.24
CA THR A 75 4.67 12.78 14.25
C THR A 75 4.40 11.28 14.16
N TRP A 76 4.70 10.56 15.23
CA TRP A 76 4.76 9.09 15.25
C TRP A 76 3.44 8.39 14.91
N ASP A 77 2.30 8.93 15.36
CA ASP A 77 0.98 8.34 15.09
C ASP A 77 0.63 8.41 13.60
N ALA A 78 0.80 9.58 12.98
CA ALA A 78 0.63 9.78 11.54
C ALA A 78 1.63 8.94 10.72
N ALA A 79 2.90 8.87 11.15
CA ALA A 79 3.90 8.04 10.53
C ALA A 79 3.51 6.55 10.57
N ALA A 80 2.92 6.08 11.68
CA ALA A 80 2.46 4.71 11.82
C ALA A 80 1.33 4.38 10.83
N ASP A 81 0.36 5.27 10.67
CA ASP A 81 -0.71 5.10 9.68
C ASP A 81 -0.17 5.09 8.24
N THR A 82 0.77 5.98 7.93
CA THR A 82 1.42 6.01 6.61
C THR A 82 2.25 4.75 6.35
N VAL A 83 2.93 4.20 7.37
CA VAL A 83 3.64 2.91 7.24
C VAL A 83 2.68 1.77 6.91
N ARG A 84 1.54 1.66 7.60
CA ARG A 84 0.50 0.65 7.31
C ARG A 84 0.01 0.77 5.87
N SER A 85 -0.20 1.99 5.41
CA SER A 85 -0.54 2.29 4.02
C SER A 85 0.51 1.80 3.03
N CYS A 86 1.78 2.09 3.28
CA CYS A 86 2.88 1.66 2.42
C CYS A 86 2.97 0.12 2.32
N VAL A 87 2.79 -0.60 3.44
CA VAL A 87 2.79 -2.08 3.44
C VAL A 87 1.66 -2.65 2.57
N PHE A 88 0.46 -2.04 2.62
CA PHE A 88 -0.63 -2.47 1.75
C PHE A 88 -0.32 -2.22 0.27
N LEU A 89 0.13 -1.01 -0.07
CA LEU A 89 0.43 -0.66 -1.46
C LEU A 89 1.55 -1.53 -2.03
N ASP A 90 2.53 -1.91 -1.21
CA ASP A 90 3.59 -2.84 -1.62
C ASP A 90 3.03 -4.25 -1.91
N LYS A 91 2.13 -4.77 -1.06
CA LYS A 91 1.43 -6.04 -1.32
C LYS A 91 0.57 -5.97 -2.59
N LEU A 92 -0.19 -4.90 -2.78
CA LEU A 92 -1.02 -4.69 -3.95
C LEU A 92 -0.18 -4.61 -5.23
N ARG A 93 0.96 -3.89 -5.19
CA ARG A 93 1.90 -3.84 -6.30
C ARG A 93 2.43 -5.22 -6.64
N SER A 94 2.85 -6.00 -5.65
CA SER A 94 3.33 -7.37 -5.87
C SER A 94 2.26 -8.26 -6.49
N SER A 95 0.99 -8.14 -6.08
CA SER A 95 -0.11 -8.87 -6.71
C SER A 95 -0.34 -8.46 -8.17
N ALA A 96 -0.24 -7.16 -8.48
CA ALA A 96 -0.37 -6.68 -9.85
C ALA A 96 0.81 -7.11 -10.75
N GLU A 97 2.04 -7.11 -10.23
CA GLU A 97 3.23 -7.62 -10.92
C GLU A 97 3.13 -9.13 -11.20
N GLN A 98 2.62 -9.92 -10.25
CA GLN A 98 2.35 -11.35 -10.46
C GLN A 98 1.27 -11.60 -11.52
N LEU A 99 0.24 -10.75 -11.55
CA LEU A 99 -0.78 -10.81 -12.59
C LEU A 99 -0.20 -10.47 -13.96
N GLU A 100 0.70 -9.49 -14.03
CA GLU A 100 1.38 -9.10 -15.27
C GLU A 100 2.23 -10.25 -15.81
N GLU A 101 3.07 -10.87 -14.97
CA GLU A 101 3.85 -12.06 -15.32
C GLU A 101 2.93 -13.19 -15.83
N LYS A 102 1.84 -13.46 -15.11
CA LYS A 102 0.85 -14.47 -15.50
C LYS A 102 0.23 -14.18 -16.86
N LEU A 103 -0.11 -12.92 -17.18
CA LEU A 103 -0.72 -12.57 -18.47
C LEU A 103 0.28 -12.62 -19.64
N LEU A 104 1.55 -12.31 -19.39
CA LEU A 104 2.62 -12.37 -20.40
C LEU A 104 3.05 -13.80 -20.76
N ASP A 105 2.84 -14.76 -19.85
CA ASP A 105 3.15 -16.18 -20.04
C ASP A 105 2.06 -16.97 -20.81
N PHE A 106 0.96 -16.34 -21.23
CA PHE A 106 -0.13 -16.93 -22.03
C PHE A 106 -0.08 -16.54 -23.51
#